data_AF-A0A4R6SYR0-F1
#
_entry.id   AF-A0A4R6SYR0-F1
#
_cell.length_a   1.000
_cell.length_b   1.000
_cell.length_c   1.000
_cell.angle_alpha   90.00
_cell.angle_beta   90.00
_cell.angle_gamma   90.00
#
_symmetry.space_group_name_H-M   'P 1'
#
loop_
_entity.id
_entity.type
_entity.pdbx_description
1 polymer ?
#
loop_
_entity_poly.entity_id
_entity_poly.type
_entity_poly.pdbx_seq_one_letter_code
_entity_poly.pdbx_strand_id
1 'polypeptide(L)' 'MNDMKKTPTNMSTDLQKFIDKFEPNKFKQLAHGIEIRGITDIHRSITFAKDLIERMKLKLTVNHNADMVSYGGFEVNNQ' A
#
# COMPACT_ATOMS: atom_id res chain seq x y z
N MET A 1 -33.39 6.34 -8.76
CA MET A 1 -32.02 6.22 -9.29
C MET A 1 -31.09 6.40 -8.10
N ASN A 2 -30.41 5.33 -7.67
CA ASN A 2 -29.58 5.40 -6.46
C ASN A 2 -28.27 6.09 -6.81
N ASP A 3 -28.04 7.25 -6.19
CA ASP A 3 -26.79 7.98 -6.24
C ASP A 3 -25.66 7.12 -5.66
N MET A 4 -24.90 6.49 -6.55
CA MET A 4 -23.62 5.89 -6.22
C MET A 4 -22.67 7.04 -5.87
N LYS A 5 -22.58 7.37 -4.57
CA LYS A 5 -21.57 8.26 -4.01
C LYS A 5 -20.20 7.68 -4.37
N LYS A 6 -19.66 8.07 -5.52
CA LYS A 6 -18.25 7.89 -5.85
C LYS A 6 -17.51 8.82 -4.90
N THR A 7 -17.04 8.32 -3.76
CA THR A 7 -15.97 8.99 -3.03
C THR A 7 -14.84 9.16 -4.04
N PRO A 8 -14.40 10.40 -4.35
CA PRO A 8 -13.21 10.59 -5.15
C PRO A 8 -12.05 10.25 -4.22
N THR A 9 -11.72 8.98 -4.14
CA THR A 9 -10.50 8.52 -3.50
C THR A 9 -9.35 8.93 -4.42
N ASN A 10 -8.99 10.21 -4.37
CA ASN A 10 -7.83 10.78 -5.06
C ASN A 10 -6.58 10.17 -4.44
N MET A 11 -6.25 8.97 -4.91
CA MET A 11 -5.00 8.31 -4.65
C MET A 11 -3.88 9.15 -5.26
N SER A 12 -2.78 9.33 -4.54
CA SER A 12 -1.64 10.05 -5.09
C SER A 12 -1.10 9.30 -6.31
N THR A 13 -0.52 10.04 -7.26
CA THR A 13 0.12 9.47 -8.44
C THR A 13 1.20 8.45 -8.07
N ASP A 14 1.93 8.69 -6.98
CA ASP A 14 2.99 7.79 -6.51
C ASP A 14 2.41 6.50 -5.93
N LEU A 15 1.31 6.58 -5.17
CA LEU A 15 0.64 5.40 -4.64
C LEU A 15 0.03 4.55 -5.76
N GLN A 16 -0.53 5.18 -6.80
CA GLN A 16 -1.02 4.47 -7.98
C GLN A 16 0.13 3.75 -8.70
N LYS A 17 1.24 4.45 -8.97
CA LYS A 17 2.43 3.84 -9.58
C LYS A 17 2.99 2.67 -8.75
N PHE A 18 2.97 2.82 -7.42
CA PHE A 18 3.38 1.75 -6.53
C PHE A 18 2.48 0.52 -6.70
N ILE A 19 1.15 0.68 -6.66
CA ILE A 19 0.21 -0.43 -6.84
C ILE A 19 0.39 -1.11 -8.19
N ASP A 20 0.56 -0.32 -9.26
CA ASP A 20 0.73 -0.83 -10.62
C ASP A 20 2.02 -1.65 -10.81
N LYS A 21 3.02 -1.47 -9.93
CA LYS A 21 4.32 -2.18 -10.00
C LYS A 21 4.49 -3.24 -8.93
N PHE A 22 3.93 -3.02 -7.75
CA PHE A 22 3.96 -3.98 -6.65
C PHE A 22 2.91 -5.08 -6.84
N GLU A 23 1.81 -4.78 -7.55
CA GLU A 23 0.71 -5.70 -7.87
C GLU A 23 0.18 -6.48 -6.65
N PRO A 24 -0.25 -5.78 -5.57
CA PRO A 24 -0.71 -6.45 -4.37
C PRO A 24 -2.01 -7.23 -4.63
N ASN A 25 -2.02 -8.53 -4.31
CA ASN A 25 -3.21 -9.39 -4.42
C ASN A 25 -4.41 -8.86 -3.62
N LYS A 26 -4.16 -8.22 -2.47
CA LYS A 26 -5.19 -7.66 -1.60
C LYS A 26 -4.67 -6.45 -0.85
N PHE A 27 -5.39 -5.34 -0.95
CA PHE A 27 -5.13 -4.15 -0.17
C PHE A 27 -6.42 -3.44 0.25
N LYS A 28 -6.33 -2.65 1.32
CA LYS A 28 -7.37 -1.74 1.78
C LYS A 28 -6.89 -0.32 1.56
N GLN A 29 -7.74 0.54 1.03
CA GLN A 29 -7.44 1.97 0.97
C GLN A 29 -7.59 2.62 2.35
N LEU A 30 -6.63 3.48 2.70
CA LEU A 30 -6.61 4.30 3.91
C LEU A 30 -6.73 5.78 3.54
N ALA A 31 -6.91 6.65 4.54
CA ALA A 31 -6.97 8.09 4.31
C ALA A 31 -5.66 8.67 3.72
N HIS A 32 -4.52 8.09 4.09
CA HIS A 32 -3.18 8.56 3.69
C HIS A 32 -2.34 7.52 2.94
N GLY A 33 -2.93 6.41 2.50
CA GLY A 33 -2.16 5.30 1.94
C GLY A 33 -3.00 4.07 1.59
N ILE A 34 -2.33 2.93 1.55
CA ILE A 34 -2.95 1.61 1.48
C ILE A 34 -2.38 0.70 2.57
N GLU A 35 -3.15 -0.28 2.99
CA GLU A 35 -2.72 -1.40 3.80
C GLU A 35 -2.74 -2.67 2.94
N ILE A 36 -1.58 -3.26 2.70
CA ILE A 36 -1.46 -4.56 2.03
C ILE A 36 -1.66 -5.65 3.08
N ARG A 37 -2.40 -6.71 2.74
CA ARG A 37 -2.84 -7.74 3.70
C ARG A 37 -2.67 -9.15 3.17
N GLY A 38 -2.52 -10.11 4.09
CA GLY A 38 -2.51 -11.54 3.76
C GLY A 38 -1.21 -12.00 3.08
N ILE A 39 -0.11 -11.31 3.34
CA ILE A 39 1.22 -11.66 2.82
C ILE A 39 1.81 -12.80 3.66
N THR A 40 2.20 -13.90 3.00
CA THR A 40 2.85 -15.04 3.66
C THR A 40 4.28 -14.73 4.09
N ASP A 41 5.08 -14.11 3.21
CA ASP A 41 6.46 -13.71 3.49
C ASP A 41 6.54 -12.19 3.67
N ILE A 42 6.18 -11.75 4.88
CA ILE A 42 5.99 -10.33 5.19
C ILE A 42 7.31 -9.55 5.14
N HIS A 43 8.40 -10.11 5.66
CA HIS A 43 9.69 -9.44 5.68
C HIS A 43 10.24 -9.26 4.27
N ARG A 44 10.15 -10.30 3.42
CA ARG A 44 10.57 -10.18 2.02
C ARG A 44 9.74 -9.17 1.26
N SER A 45 8.42 -9.14 1.49
CA SER A 45 7.52 -8.21 0.81
C SER A 45 7.74 -6.76 1.24
N ILE A 46 8.01 -6.51 2.52
CA ILE A 46 8.39 -5.18 3.03
C ILE A 46 9.70 -4.72 2.40
N THR A 47 10.72 -5.58 2.33
CA THR A 47 12.00 -5.26 1.68
C THR A 47 11.78 -4.92 0.21
N PHE A 48 11.02 -5.75 -0.51
CA PHE A 48 10.70 -5.49 -1.91
C PHE A 48 9.93 -4.18 -2.11
N ALA A 49 8.96 -3.86 -1.24
CA ALA A 49 8.23 -2.60 -1.30
C ALA A 49 9.16 -1.38 -1.11
N LYS A 50 10.08 -1.44 -0.14
CA LYS A 50 11.06 -0.38 0.11
C LYS A 50 11.99 -0.19 -1.09
N ASP A 51 12.56 -1.29 -1.61
CA ASP A 51 13.41 -1.27 -2.80
C ASP A 51 12.69 -0.67 -4.02
N LEU A 52 11.41 -1.03 -4.22
CA LEU A 52 10.61 -0.53 -5.32
C LEU A 52 10.38 0.99 -5.22
N ILE A 53 10.01 1.47 -4.02
CA ILE A 53 9.84 2.90 -3.73
C ILE A 53 11.13 3.68 -4.01
N GLU A 54 12.27 3.17 -3.56
CA GLU A 54 13.58 3.80 -3.76
C GLU A 54 13.96 3.84 -5.25
N ARG A 55 13.88 2.71 -5.96
CA ARG A 55 14.24 2.61 -7.39
C ARG A 55 13.39 3.53 -8.27
N MET A 56 12.11 3.65 -7.94
CA MET A 56 11.16 4.48 -8.66
C MET A 56 11.13 5.94 -8.18
N LYS A 57 11.86 6.28 -7.10
CA LYS A 57 11.88 7.59 -6.46
C LYS A 57 10.49 8.09 -6.06
N LEU A 58 9.66 7.19 -5.53
CA LEU A 58 8.31 7.51 -5.08
C LEU A 58 8.34 8.18 -3.70
N LYS A 59 7.47 9.17 -3.48
CA LYS A 59 7.31 9.85 -2.18
C LYS A 59 6.39 9.06 -1.25
N LEU A 60 6.82 7.84 -0.91
CA LEU A 60 6.05 6.90 -0.10
C LEU A 60 6.91 6.35 1.05
N THR A 61 6.26 5.92 2.12
CA THR A 61 6.88 5.25 3.26
C THR A 61 6.21 3.92 3.53
N VAL A 62 6.99 2.96 4.03
CA VAL A 62 6.50 1.65 4.46
C VAL A 62 6.45 1.60 5.98
N ASN A 63 5.26 1.38 6.53
CA ASN A 63 5.04 1.22 7.98
C ASN A 63 4.56 -0.21 8.28
N HIS A 64 4.98 -0.76 9.40
CA HIS A 64 4.48 -2.02 9.92
C HIS A 64 4.62 -2.05 11.45
N ASN A 65 3.75 -2.78 12.12
CA ASN A 65 3.81 -3.01 13.56
C ASN A 65 3.56 -4.51 13.87
N ALA A 66 3.69 -4.90 15.14
CA ALA A 66 3.54 -6.30 15.55
C ALA A 66 2.16 -6.88 15.22
N ASP A 67 1.10 -6.08 15.38
CA ASP A 67 -0.26 -6.50 15.06
C ASP A 67 -0.40 -6.80 13.56
N MET A 68 0.13 -5.93 12.69
CA MET A 68 0.16 -6.12 11.24
C MET A 68 0.91 -7.39 10.84
N VAL A 69 2.06 -7.65 11.46
CA VAL A 69 2.83 -8.86 11.20
C VAL A 69 2.01 -10.13 11.48
N SER A 70 1.18 -10.14 12.53
CA SER A 70 0.36 -11.30 12.90
C SER A 70 -0.62 -11.75 11.81
N TYR A 71 -1.06 -10.83 10.95
CA TYR A 71 -1.96 -11.11 9.82
C TYR A 71 -1.30 -10.89 8.45
N GLY A 72 0.03 -10.78 8.40
CA GLY A 72 0.77 -10.59 7.15
C GLY A 72 0.43 -9.26 6.48
N GLY A 73 0.39 -8.18 7.25
CA GLY A 73 0.07 -6.84 6.78
C GLY A 73 1.22 -5.84 6.88
N PHE A 74 1.17 -4.81 6.05
CA PHE A 74 1.96 -3.59 6.17
C PHE A 74 1.28 -2.44 5.42
N GLU A 75 1.64 -1.21 5.76
CA GLU A 75 1.11 -0.01 5.11
C GLU A 75 2.12 0.62 4.17
N VAL A 76 1.59 1.24 3.12
CA VAL A 76 2.32 2.16 2.24
C VAL A 76 1.60 3.49 2.24
N ASN A 77 2.26 4.50 2.82
CA ASN A 77 1.68 5.80 3.09
C ASN A 77 2.38 6.90 2.28
N ASN A 78 1.66 7.96 1.95
CA ASN A 78 2.26 9.17 1.39
C ASN A 78 3.25 9.77 2.40
N GLN A 79 4.42 10.20 1.91
CA GLN A 79 5.38 10.98 2.70
C GLN A 79 4.91 12.41 2.97
#